data_AF-A0A2V6QHE7-F1
#
_entry.id   AF-A0A2V6QHE7-F1
#
_cell.length_a   1.000
_cell.length_b   1.000
_cell.length_c   1.000
_cell.angle_alpha   90.00
_cell.angle_beta   90.00
_cell.angle_gamma   90.00
#
_symmetry.space_group_name_H-M   'P 1'
#
loop_
_entity.id
_entity.type
_entity.pdbx_description
1 polymer ?
#
loop_
_entity_poly.entity_id
_entity_poly.type
_entity_poly.pdbx_seq_one_letter_code
_entity_poly.pdbx_strand_id
1 'polypeptide(L)'
;MTGSSVGIDVGGTFTDFVVRAPSGRLSSGKVPTTPANPALGVMQGLTTLVGSAPLASVAHGTTIVTNAIIEGRGAVVGLISTRGFRDVLEIARV
;
A
#
# COMPACT_ATOMS: atom_id res chain seq x y z
N MET A 1 14.19 -21.07 -4.17
CA MET A 1 13.65 -19.82 -4.75
C MET A 1 14.77 -18.80 -4.79
N THR A 2 15.28 -18.44 -5.97
CA THR A 2 16.54 -17.66 -6.15
C THR A 2 16.31 -16.18 -6.53
N GLY A 3 15.23 -15.58 -6.03
CA GLY A 3 14.89 -14.17 -6.30
C GLY A 3 15.01 -13.28 -5.06
N SER A 4 15.09 -11.97 -5.28
CA SER A 4 15.03 -10.97 -4.20
C SER A 4 13.62 -10.87 -3.64
N SER A 5 13.50 -10.64 -2.34
CA SER A 5 12.23 -10.30 -1.69
C SER A 5 12.17 -8.79 -1.43
N VAL A 6 11.01 -8.17 -1.61
CA VAL A 6 10.87 -6.71 -1.44
C VAL A 6 9.70 -6.39 -0.52
N GLY A 7 9.93 -5.57 0.50
CA GLY A 7 8.90 -4.86 1.23
C GLY A 7 8.73 -3.45 0.67
N ILE A 8 7.49 -3.00 0.52
CA ILE A 8 7.12 -1.69 -0.03
C ILE A 8 6.13 -1.06 0.95
N ASP A 9 6.33 0.21 1.29
CA ASP A 9 5.35 1.01 2.03
C ASP A 9 5.02 2.28 1.27
N VAL A 10 3.80 2.38 0.75
CA VAL A 10 3.32 3.51 -0.03
C VAL A 10 2.66 4.53 0.91
N GLY A 11 3.40 5.61 1.20
CA GLY A 11 2.94 6.78 1.94
C GLY A 11 2.34 7.87 1.05
N GLY A 12 1.87 8.97 1.66
CA GLY A 12 1.37 10.14 0.93
C GLY A 12 2.46 10.94 0.21
N THR A 13 3.64 11.05 0.81
CA THR A 13 4.77 11.84 0.28
C THR A 13 5.83 10.97 -0.38
N PHE A 14 6.16 9.84 0.25
CA PHE A 14 7.21 8.94 -0.20
C PHE A 14 6.73 7.49 -0.20
N THR A 15 7.31 6.71 -1.11
CA THR A 15 7.22 5.26 -1.12
C THR A 15 8.57 4.70 -0.68
N ASP A 16 8.55 3.92 0.39
CA ASP A 16 9.70 3.30 1.03
C ASP A 16 9.86 1.84 0.57
N PHE A 17 11.11 1.39 0.43
CA PHE A 17 11.44 0.04 -0.03
C PHE A 17 12.50 -0.59 0.85
N VAL A 18 12.36 -1.90 1.09
CA VAL A 18 13.40 -2.75 1.66
C VAL A 18 13.55 -3.99 0.77
N VAL A 19 14.75 -4.21 0.24
CA VAL A 19 15.08 -5.32 -0.66
C VAL A 19 16.00 -6.29 0.07
N ARG A 20 15.67 -7.57 0.05
CA ARG A 20 16.51 -8.68 0.50
C ARG A 20 16.96 -9.50 -0.69
N ALA A 21 18.24 -9.43 -1.03
CA ALA A 21 18.84 -10.24 -2.09
C ALA A 21 18.89 -11.73 -1.70
N PRO A 22 19.05 -12.66 -2.67
CA PRO A 22 19.23 -14.09 -2.40
C PRO A 22 20.41 -14.38 -1.46
N SER A 23 21.46 -13.56 -1.49
CA SER A 23 22.61 -13.66 -0.58
C SER A 23 22.31 -13.27 0.87
N GLY A 24 21.10 -12.78 1.15
CA GLY A 24 20.70 -12.23 2.46
C GLY A 24 21.05 -10.76 2.64
N ARG A 25 21.77 -10.12 1.70
CA ARG A 25 22.07 -8.69 1.76
C ARG A 25 20.79 -7.85 1.73
N LEU A 26 20.68 -6.90 2.65
CA LEU A 26 19.60 -5.92 2.70
C LEU A 26 20.03 -4.60 2.07
N SER A 27 19.10 -3.95 1.38
CA SER A 27 19.23 -2.57 0.93
C SER A 27 17.87 -1.88 1.03
N SER A 28 17.88 -0.57 1.26
CA SER A 28 16.66 0.24 1.28
C SER A 28 16.72 1.34 0.23
N GLY A 29 15.56 1.87 -0.10
CA GLY A 29 15.45 3.02 -0.98
C GLY A 29 14.14 3.75 -0.77
N LYS A 30 14.11 4.99 -1.23
CA LYS A 30 12.96 5.89 -1.10
C LYS A 30 12.78 6.65 -2.40
N VAL A 31 11.54 6.73 -2.86
CA VAL A 31 11.15 7.54 -4.02
C VAL A 31 9.95 8.41 -3.66
N PRO A 32 9.76 9.58 -4.29
CA PRO A 32 8.53 10.35 -4.13
C PRO A 32 7.30 9.50 -4.51
N THR A 33 6.24 9.56 -3.71
CA THR A 33 4.95 8.98 -4.10
C THR A 33 4.40 9.76 -5.28
N THR A 34 3.72 9.08 -6.20
CA THR A 34 2.93 9.71 -7.26
C THR A 34 1.44 9.66 -6.85
N PRO A 35 0.86 10.69 -6.22
CA PRO A 35 -0.43 10.55 -5.55
C PRO A 35 -1.59 10.25 -6.52
N ALA A 36 -1.52 10.77 -7.74
CA ALA A 36 -2.50 10.51 -8.79
C ALA A 36 -2.47 9.06 -9.29
N ASN A 37 -1.31 8.40 -9.20
CA ASN A 37 -1.14 6.99 -9.55
C ASN A 37 0.04 6.38 -8.78
N PRO A 38 -0.20 5.86 -7.56
CA PRO A 38 0.87 5.33 -6.69
C PRO A 38 1.66 4.18 -7.32
N ALA A 39 1.05 3.45 -8.26
CA ALA A 39 1.73 2.37 -8.97
C ALA A 39 2.97 2.86 -9.73
N LEU A 40 2.98 4.10 -10.23
CA LEU A 40 4.14 4.66 -10.92
C LEU A 40 5.35 4.82 -9.99
N GLY A 41 5.15 5.30 -8.76
CA GLY A 41 6.20 5.39 -7.75
C GLY A 41 6.73 4.00 -7.37
N VAL A 42 5.83 3.02 -7.23
CA VAL A 42 6.20 1.62 -6.98
C VAL A 42 7.08 1.06 -8.11
N MET A 43 6.66 1.22 -9.36
CA MET A 43 7.40 0.73 -10.53
C MET A 43 8.76 1.40 -10.69
N GLN A 44 8.85 2.71 -10.43
CA GLN A 44 10.12 3.44 -10.44
C GLN A 44 11.08 2.90 -9.38
N GLY A 45 10.61 2.69 -8.14
CA GLY A 45 11.44 2.17 -7.07
C GLY A 45 11.91 0.74 -7.31
N LEU A 46 11.03 -0.15 -7.80
CA LEU A 46 11.41 -1.51 -8.20
C LEU A 46 12.47 -1.51 -9.31
N THR A 47 12.27 -0.70 -10.35
CA THR A 47 13.23 -0.56 -11.46
C THR A 47 14.60 -0.08 -10.96
N THR A 48 14.61 0.87 -10.03
CA THR A 48 15.86 1.50 -9.55
C THR A 48 16.60 0.62 -8.53
N LEU A 49 15.87 -0.08 -7.66
CA LEU A 49 16.44 -0.78 -6.50
C LEU A 49 16.64 -2.29 -6.72
N VAL A 50 15.84 -2.90 -7.59
CA VAL A 50 15.90 -4.33 -7.92
C VAL A 50 16.40 -4.54 -9.35
N GLY A 51 16.11 -3.61 -10.26
CA GLY A 51 16.46 -3.74 -11.67
C GLY A 51 15.76 -4.92 -12.33
N SER A 52 16.49 -5.68 -13.14
CA SER A 52 16.00 -6.89 -13.82
C SER A 52 16.16 -8.17 -13.00
N ALA A 53 16.57 -8.08 -11.73
CA ALA A 53 16.74 -9.26 -10.89
C ALA A 53 15.40 -9.96 -10.63
N PRO A 54 15.35 -11.30 -10.63
CA PRO A 54 14.12 -12.03 -10.37
C PRO A 54 13.60 -11.72 -8.96
N LEU A 55 12.30 -11.48 -8.84
CA LEU A 55 11.62 -11.31 -7.57
C LEU A 55 11.08 -12.66 -7.08
N ALA A 56 11.38 -13.01 -5.83
CA ALA A 56 10.80 -14.16 -5.17
C ALA A 56 9.48 -13.81 -4.48
N SER A 57 9.37 -12.60 -3.92
CA SER A 57 8.16 -12.14 -3.24
C SER A 57 8.12 -10.62 -3.12
N VAL A 58 6.90 -10.09 -3.01
CA VAL A 58 6.63 -8.68 -2.72
C VAL A 58 5.63 -8.59 -1.58
N ALA A 59 5.97 -7.83 -0.54
CA ALA A 59 5.05 -7.40 0.50
C ALA A 59 4.73 -5.92 0.26
N HIS A 60 3.45 -5.61 0.05
CA HIS A 60 3.00 -4.24 -0.23
C HIS A 60 2.13 -3.74 0.93
N GLY A 61 2.61 -2.72 1.62
CA GLY A 61 1.87 -1.90 2.57
C GLY A 61 1.52 -0.55 1.96
N THR A 62 0.40 0.02 2.37
CA THR A 62 0.04 1.39 1.99
C THR A 62 -0.79 2.06 3.08
N THR A 63 -0.61 3.36 3.23
CA THR A 63 -1.41 4.21 4.11
C THR A 63 -2.57 4.91 3.39
N ILE A 64 -2.71 4.71 2.07
CA ILE A 64 -3.72 5.39 1.24
C ILE A 64 -5.14 5.11 1.74
N VAL A 65 -5.43 3.85 2.11
CA VAL A 65 -6.76 3.46 2.60
C VAL A 65 -7.08 4.16 3.92
N THR A 66 -6.16 4.12 4.87
CA THR A 66 -6.35 4.76 6.17
C THR A 66 -6.53 6.26 6.04
N ASN A 67 -5.72 6.92 5.19
CA ASN A 67 -5.85 8.35 4.94
C ASN A 67 -7.16 8.69 4.23
N ALA A 68 -7.61 7.86 3.28
CA ALA A 68 -8.90 8.06 2.63
C ALA A 68 -10.07 7.98 3.62
N ILE A 69 -10.02 7.09 4.61
CA ILE A 69 -11.03 7.00 5.68
C ILE A 69 -10.99 8.25 6.57
N ILE A 70 -9.80 8.64 7.05
CA ILE A 70 -9.63 9.80 7.95
C ILE A 70 -10.07 11.10 7.27
N GLU A 71 -9.75 11.26 5.98
CA GLU A 71 -10.05 12.47 5.22
C GLU A 71 -11.44 12.43 4.54
N GLY A 72 -12.20 11.35 4.73
CA GLY A 72 -13.52 11.19 4.12
C GLY A 72 -13.51 11.11 2.58
N ARG A 73 -12.38 10.73 1.97
CA ARG A 73 -12.19 10.65 0.51
C ARG A 73 -12.57 9.28 -0.07
N GLY A 74 -13.73 8.77 0.33
CA GLY A 74 -14.30 7.52 -0.16
C GLY A 74 -15.32 7.72 -1.29
N ALA A 75 -15.78 6.60 -1.86
CA ALA A 75 -16.96 6.63 -2.73
C ALA A 75 -18.22 6.86 -1.90
N VAL A 76 -19.23 7.49 -2.50
CA VAL A 76 -20.58 7.54 -1.90
C VAL A 76 -21.16 6.14 -1.92
N VAL A 77 -21.52 5.62 -0.74
CA VAL A 77 -22.07 4.27 -0.55
C VAL A 77 -23.41 4.34 0.18
N GLY A 78 -24.26 3.33 -0.04
CA GLY A 78 -25.51 3.15 0.69
C GLY A 78 -25.45 1.93 1.61
N LEU A 79 -26.16 1.98 2.73
CA LEU A 79 -26.36 0.85 3.64
C LEU A 79 -27.75 0.25 3.40
N ILE A 80 -27.82 -1.05 3.12
CA ILE A 80 -29.07 -1.82 3.16
C ILE A 80 -29.11 -2.56 4.49
N SER A 81 -30.13 -2.28 5.29
CA SER A 81 -30.33 -2.88 6.61
C SER A 81 -31.65 -3.64 6.69
N THR A 82 -31.79 -4.52 7.69
CA THR A 82 -33.07 -5.07 8.09
C THR A 82 -34.03 -3.93 8.49
N ARG A 83 -35.34 -4.12 8.25
CA ARG A 83 -36.38 -3.18 8.69
C ARG A 83 -36.26 -2.93 10.20
N GLY A 84 -36.18 -1.67 10.60
CA GLY A 84 -36.01 -1.27 11.99
C GLY A 84 -34.56 -1.09 12.47
N PHE A 85 -33.55 -1.32 11.61
CA PHE A 85 -32.12 -1.27 11.98
C PHE A 85 -31.30 -0.26 11.15
N ARG A 86 -31.94 0.79 10.64
CA ARG A 86 -31.24 1.79 9.80
C ARG A 86 -30.13 2.51 10.56
N ASP A 87 -30.32 2.73 11.86
CA ASP A 87 -29.48 3.60 12.69
C ASP A 87 -28.28 2.85 13.31
N VAL A 88 -28.01 1.63 12.86
CA VAL A 88 -26.99 0.74 13.47
C VAL A 88 -25.58 1.35 13.49
N LEU A 89 -25.21 2.09 12.44
CA LEU A 89 -23.91 2.76 12.36
C LEU A 89 -23.82 3.98 13.29
N GLU A 90 -24.94 4.64 13.58
CA GLU A 90 -25.00 5.79 14.51
C GLU A 90 -25.00 5.31 15.97
N ILE A 91 -25.71 4.22 16.25
CA ILE A 91 -25.77 3.61 17.58
C ILE A 91 -24.39 3.09 18.02
N ALA A 92 -23.60 2.57 17.07
CA ALA A 92 -22.20 2.17 17.25
C ALA A 92 -21.94 1.30 18.51
N ARG A 93 -22.87 0.39 18.83
CA ARG A 93 -22.69 -0.58 19.93
C ARG A 93 -22.13 -1.90 19.38
N VAL A 94 -20.97 -2.29 19.90
CA VAL A 94 -20.31 -3.60 19.73
C VAL A 94 -20.70 -4.55 20.84
#